data_AF-A0A7V5IDJ4-F1
#
_entry.id   AF-A0A7V5IDJ4-F1
#
_cell.length_a   1.000
_cell.length_b   1.000
_cell.length_c   1.000
_cell.angle_alpha   90.00
_cell.angle_beta   90.00
_cell.angle_gamma   90.00
#
_symmetry.space_group_name_H-M   'P 1'
#
loop_
_entity.id
_entity.type
_entity.pdbx_description
1 polymer ?
#
loop_
_entity_poly.entity_id
_entity_poly.type
_entity_poly.pdbx_seq_one_letter_code
_entity_poly.pdbx_strand_id
1 'polypeptide(L)'
;MNKSWMLILILIFFFLSGDSFFTVNETEQVVITQFGKPVGGPITTPGLKFKFPFIQKINVFPKNLLEWDGDPGQINTLDKTYIWVDTFARWRIKDPLLFFRTVYNEIGAQKKLDDLIDPAVRNFITSHHLIDCVRNSNRLMDTLEIGLEQIGEK
;
A
#
# COMPACT_ATOMS: atom_id res chain seq x y z
N MET A 1 34.73 40.35 8.33
CA MET A 1 33.58 39.47 8.06
C MET A 1 32.36 40.08 8.73
N ASN A 2 31.43 40.58 7.94
CA ASN A 2 30.54 41.67 8.34
C ASN A 2 29.46 41.12 9.27
N LYS A 3 29.19 41.76 10.41
CA LYS A 3 28.16 41.33 11.39
C LYS A 3 26.79 41.04 10.71
N SER A 4 26.50 41.73 9.60
CA SER A 4 25.32 41.49 8.75
C SER A 4 25.29 40.10 8.09
N TRP A 5 26.43 39.58 7.62
CA TRP A 5 26.53 38.23 7.05
C TRP A 5 26.34 37.14 8.12
N MET A 6 26.83 37.39 9.33
CA MET A 6 26.64 36.50 10.48
C MET A 6 25.17 36.45 10.93
N LEU A 7 24.47 37.59 10.90
CA LEU A 7 23.02 37.65 11.17
C LEU A 7 22.19 36.92 10.11
N ILE A 8 22.54 37.04 8.82
CA ILE A 8 21.87 36.32 7.72
C ILE A 8 22.04 34.80 7.87
N LEU A 9 23.25 34.33 8.19
CA LEU A 9 23.51 32.91 8.45
C LEU A 9 22.72 32.38 9.64
N ILE A 10 22.62 33.15 10.73
CA ILE A 10 21.84 32.79 11.92
C ILE A 10 20.34 32.71 11.58
N LEU A 11 19.83 33.65 10.79
CA LEU A 11 18.43 33.65 10.37
C LEU A 11 18.10 32.45 9.48
N ILE A 12 18.97 32.12 8.53
CA ILE A 12 18.84 30.94 7.66
C ILE A 12 18.89 29.64 8.50
N PHE A 13 19.80 29.55 9.46
CA PHE A 13 19.93 28.39 10.33
C PHE A 13 18.68 28.18 11.19
N PHE A 14 18.14 29.26 11.77
CA PHE A 14 16.91 29.20 12.56
C PHE A 14 15.71 28.79 11.70
N PHE A 15 15.64 29.30 10.46
CA PHE A 15 14.57 28.96 9.52
C PHE A 15 14.61 27.50 9.07
N LEU A 16 15.81 26.93 8.88
CA LEU A 16 16.00 25.51 8.53
C LEU A 16 15.78 24.58 9.73
N SER A 17 15.92 25.04 10.97
CA SER A 17 15.88 24.13 12.12
C SER A 17 14.46 23.68 12.50
N GLY A 18 13.41 24.44 12.16
CA GLY A 18 12.07 24.28 12.71
C GLY A 18 11.29 23.00 12.35
N ASP A 19 11.74 22.21 11.36
CA ASP A 19 11.01 21.01 10.90
C ASP A 19 11.96 20.01 10.20
N SER A 20 13.18 19.89 10.70
CA SER A 20 14.20 19.02 10.10
C SER A 20 14.15 17.57 10.62
N PHE A 21 13.52 17.33 11.76
CA PHE A 21 13.51 16.01 12.40
C PHE A 21 12.11 15.41 12.43
N PHE A 22 12.02 14.10 12.21
CA PHE A 22 10.78 13.34 12.32
C PHE A 22 11.04 11.96 12.93
N THR A 23 10.02 11.36 13.52
CA THR A 23 10.09 10.03 14.13
C THR A 23 9.28 9.06 13.32
N VAL A 24 9.79 7.83 13.15
CA VAL A 24 9.08 6.72 12.51
C VAL A 24 8.74 5.68 13.56
N ASN A 25 7.47 5.29 13.65
CA ASN A 25 7.03 4.22 14.54
C ASN A 25 7.25 2.83 13.93
N GLU A 26 7.22 1.78 14.76
CA GLU A 26 7.41 0.40 14.30
C GLU A 26 6.30 -0.09 13.35
N THR A 27 5.10 0.49 13.49
CA THR A 27 3.91 0.22 12.67
C THR A 27 3.89 1.03 11.37
N GLU A 28 4.88 1.87 11.14
CA GLU A 28 4.93 2.81 10.03
C GLU A 28 6.12 2.52 9.12
N GLN A 29 6.00 3.01 7.89
CA GLN A 29 7.07 3.06 6.92
C GLN A 29 6.95 4.36 6.13
N VAL A 30 8.08 4.89 5.68
CA VAL A 30 8.15 6.25 5.14
C VAL A 30 8.82 6.29 3.78
N VAL A 31 8.25 7.08 2.87
CA VAL A 31 8.87 7.48 1.61
C VAL A 31 9.02 9.00 1.59
N ILE A 32 10.27 9.44 1.43
CA ILE A 32 10.59 10.86 1.30
C ILE A 32 10.47 11.25 -0.17
N THR A 33 9.77 12.34 -0.45
CA THR A 33 9.66 12.91 -1.80
C THR A 33 10.22 14.32 -1.84
N GLN A 34 10.88 14.66 -2.94
CA GLN A 34 11.39 16.00 -3.21
C GLN A 34 10.80 16.46 -4.54
N PHE A 35 10.08 17.57 -4.54
CA PHE A 35 9.37 18.07 -5.72
C PHE A 35 8.49 17.00 -6.41
N GLY A 36 7.87 16.13 -5.62
CA GLY A 36 6.99 15.04 -6.10
C GLY A 36 7.73 13.78 -6.57
N LYS A 37 9.06 13.77 -6.64
CA LYS A 37 9.84 12.56 -6.97
C LYS A 37 10.32 11.89 -5.68
N PRO A 38 10.20 10.56 -5.53
CA PRO A 38 10.78 9.88 -4.38
C PRO A 38 12.31 10.00 -4.42
N VAL A 39 12.90 10.39 -3.29
CA VAL A 39 14.35 10.54 -3.14
C VAL A 39 14.85 9.55 -2.10
N GLY A 40 15.84 8.75 -2.48
CA GLY A 40 16.38 7.69 -1.65
C GLY A 40 15.53 6.41 -1.64
N GLY A 41 15.87 5.51 -0.73
CA GLY A 41 15.14 4.26 -0.50
C GLY A 41 14.04 4.42 0.57
N PRO A 42 13.16 3.40 0.70
CA PRO A 42 12.13 3.40 1.72
C PRO A 42 12.74 3.27 3.13
N ILE A 43 12.18 4.01 4.09
CA ILE A 43 12.61 3.98 5.49
C ILE A 43 11.62 3.12 6.28
N THR A 44 12.06 1.94 6.70
CA THR A 44 11.26 0.98 7.49
C THR A 44 11.76 0.79 8.93
N THR A 45 12.89 1.41 9.27
CA THR A 45 13.49 1.34 10.60
C THR A 45 12.87 2.40 11.51
N PRO A 46 12.40 2.03 12.71
CA PRO A 46 11.87 2.98 13.66
C PRO A 46 12.95 3.94 14.18
N GLY A 47 12.50 5.07 14.73
CA GLY A 47 13.36 6.04 15.41
C GLY A 47 13.42 7.41 14.75
N LEU A 48 14.28 8.28 15.30
CA LEU A 48 14.44 9.65 14.83
C LEU A 48 15.24 9.69 13.52
N LYS A 49 14.71 10.43 12.54
CA LYS A 49 15.27 10.61 11.21
C LYS A 49 15.31 12.09 10.87
N PHE A 50 16.19 12.43 9.93
CA PHE A 50 16.38 13.78 9.43
C PHE A 50 15.78 13.93 8.03
N LYS A 51 15.15 15.07 7.76
CA LYS A 51 14.74 15.52 6.43
C LYS A 51 15.19 16.95 6.20
N PHE A 52 15.34 17.32 4.94
CA PHE A 52 15.51 18.71 4.56
C PHE A 52 14.15 19.42 4.59
N PRO A 53 13.97 20.44 5.46
CA PRO A 53 12.72 21.17 5.60
C PRO A 53 12.38 21.90 4.28
N PHE A 54 11.10 22.16 4.05
CA PHE A 54 10.53 22.86 2.87
C PHE A 54 10.62 22.12 1.53
N ILE A 55 11.72 21.43 1.24
CA ILE A 55 11.95 20.79 -0.07
C ILE A 55 11.47 19.34 -0.06
N GLN A 56 11.68 18.65 1.07
CA GLN A 56 11.30 17.26 1.23
C GLN A 56 9.96 17.11 1.96
N LYS A 57 9.11 16.25 1.43
CA LYS A 57 7.84 15.84 2.03
C LYS A 57 7.93 14.39 2.50
N ILE A 58 7.31 14.13 3.64
CA ILE A 58 7.22 12.79 4.23
C ILE A 58 5.88 12.19 3.82
N ASN A 59 5.91 10.99 3.26
CA ASN A 59 4.72 10.18 3.03
C ASN A 59 4.82 8.97 3.93
N VAL A 60 3.92 8.89 4.91
CA VAL A 60 3.88 7.81 5.89
C VAL A 60 2.83 6.79 5.43
N PHE A 61 3.18 5.52 5.51
CA PHE A 61 2.29 4.41 5.21
C PHE A 61 2.27 3.42 6.38
N PRO A 62 1.14 2.73 6.60
CA PRO A 62 1.06 1.62 7.53
C PRO A 62 1.94 0.44 7.08
N LYS A 63 2.51 -0.27 8.06
CA LYS A 63 3.29 -1.51 7.87
C LYS A 63 2.51 -2.75 8.35
N ASN A 64 1.41 -2.54 9.07
CA ASN A 64 0.53 -3.60 9.57
C ASN A 64 -0.29 -4.26 8.45
N LEU A 65 -0.97 -5.34 8.83
CA LEU A 65 -2.04 -5.92 8.00
C LEU A 65 -3.22 -4.94 7.95
N LEU A 66 -3.70 -4.70 6.75
CA LEU A 66 -4.84 -3.87 6.41
C LEU A 66 -6.00 -4.74 5.96
N GLU A 67 -7.18 -4.17 6.09
CA GLU A 67 -8.43 -4.75 5.62
C GLU A 67 -8.72 -4.33 4.19
N TRP A 68 -9.28 -5.25 3.43
CA TRP A 68 -10.06 -4.96 2.24
C TRP A 68 -11.39 -5.68 2.42
N ASP A 69 -12.48 -4.96 2.23
CA ASP A 69 -13.85 -5.43 2.39
C ASP A 69 -14.58 -5.10 1.09
N GLY A 70 -14.95 -6.13 0.34
CA GLY A 70 -15.56 -5.98 -0.96
C GLY A 70 -17.07 -5.80 -0.84
N ASP A 71 -17.67 -5.12 -1.82
CA ASP A 71 -19.12 -4.95 -1.82
C ASP A 71 -19.82 -6.30 -2.05
N PRO A 72 -20.70 -6.74 -1.12
CA PRO A 72 -21.37 -8.02 -1.26
C PRO A 72 -22.35 -7.98 -2.43
N GLY A 73 -22.46 -9.09 -3.16
CA GLY A 73 -23.23 -9.11 -4.40
C GLY A 73 -23.76 -10.48 -4.79
N GLN A 74 -24.79 -10.45 -5.64
CA GLN A 74 -25.36 -11.67 -6.21
C GLN A 74 -24.54 -12.10 -7.44
N ILE A 75 -24.12 -13.37 -7.46
CA ILE A 75 -23.33 -13.96 -8.54
C ILE A 75 -23.99 -15.27 -8.97
N ASN A 76 -24.08 -15.50 -10.28
CA ASN A 76 -24.55 -16.77 -10.82
C ASN A 76 -23.41 -17.79 -10.87
N THR A 77 -23.69 -19.01 -10.45
CA THR A 77 -22.82 -20.18 -10.63
C THR A 77 -22.94 -20.73 -12.05
N LEU A 78 -22.10 -21.72 -12.38
CA LEU A 78 -22.18 -22.46 -13.64
C LEU A 78 -23.56 -23.12 -13.84
N ASP A 79 -24.20 -23.56 -12.76
CA ASP A 79 -25.54 -24.16 -12.74
C ASP A 79 -26.68 -23.13 -12.91
N LYS A 80 -26.36 -21.86 -13.17
CA LYS A 80 -27.31 -20.73 -13.22
C LYS A 80 -28.07 -20.52 -11.91
N THR A 81 -27.52 -21.01 -10.79
CA THR A 81 -28.04 -20.70 -9.46
C THR A 81 -27.36 -19.45 -8.95
N TYR A 82 -28.15 -18.51 -8.44
CA TYR A 82 -27.63 -17.29 -7.85
C TYR A 82 -27.30 -17.50 -6.38
N ILE A 83 -26.11 -17.04 -5.97
CA ILE A 83 -25.66 -17.01 -4.58
C ILE A 83 -25.27 -15.58 -4.19
N TRP A 84 -25.49 -15.24 -2.93
CA TRP A 84 -25.01 -14.00 -2.34
C TRP A 84 -23.59 -14.25 -1.83
N VAL A 85 -22.63 -13.47 -2.32
CA VAL A 85 -21.22 -13.63 -1.97
C VAL A 85 -20.76 -12.34 -1.30
N ASP A 86 -20.14 -12.52 -0.15
CA ASP A 86 -19.48 -11.48 0.64
C ASP A 86 -18.01 -11.87 0.77
N THR A 87 -17.11 -10.98 0.35
CA THR A 87 -15.68 -11.28 0.26
C THR A 87 -14.85 -10.23 0.95
N PHE A 88 -13.91 -10.72 1.75
CA PHE A 88 -12.93 -9.89 2.44
C PHE A 88 -11.53 -10.42 2.17
N ALA A 89 -10.55 -9.55 2.33
CA ALA A 89 -9.14 -9.88 2.19
C ALA A 89 -8.30 -9.11 3.21
N ARG A 90 -7.13 -9.69 3.53
CA ARG A 90 -6.12 -9.03 4.33
C ARG A 90 -4.88 -8.82 3.48
N TRP A 91 -4.38 -7.60 3.47
CA TRP A 91 -3.24 -7.22 2.64
C TRP A 91 -2.25 -6.39 3.45
N ARG A 92 -1.04 -6.23 2.94
CA ARG A 92 -0.01 -5.40 3.56
C ARG A 92 0.88 -4.77 2.51
N ILE A 93 1.40 -3.59 2.81
CA ILE A 93 2.34 -2.91 1.93
C ILE A 93 3.74 -3.53 2.14
N LYS A 94 4.18 -4.34 1.17
CA LYS A 94 5.51 -4.99 1.18
C LYS A 94 6.62 -4.04 0.75
N ASP A 95 6.40 -3.28 -0.32
CA ASP A 95 7.32 -2.26 -0.83
C ASP A 95 6.59 -0.89 -0.89
N PRO A 96 6.91 0.03 0.02
CA PRO A 96 6.24 1.33 0.09
C PRO A 96 6.68 2.28 -1.05
N LEU A 97 7.86 2.08 -1.65
CA LEU A 97 8.30 2.89 -2.77
C LEU A 97 7.52 2.52 -4.04
N LEU A 98 7.33 1.22 -4.28
CA LEU A 98 6.48 0.74 -5.37
C LEU A 98 5.02 1.19 -5.15
N PHE A 99 4.50 1.00 -3.94
CA PHE A 99 3.15 1.44 -3.54
C PHE A 99 2.90 2.92 -3.85
N PHE A 100 3.83 3.79 -3.43
CA PHE A 100 3.71 5.23 -3.67
C PHE A 100 3.67 5.57 -5.18
N ARG A 101 4.41 4.83 -6.00
CA ARG A 101 4.45 5.05 -7.45
C ARG A 101 3.22 4.52 -8.18
N THR A 102 2.62 3.44 -7.70
CA THR A 102 1.52 2.76 -8.40
C THR A 102 0.15 3.25 -7.96
N VAL A 103 -0.08 3.32 -6.64
CA VAL A 103 -1.40 3.61 -6.04
C VAL A 103 -1.40 4.86 -5.17
N TYR A 104 -0.22 5.39 -4.84
CA TYR A 104 0.02 6.63 -4.08
C TYR A 104 -0.43 6.59 -2.61
N ASN A 105 -1.65 6.14 -2.32
CA ASN A 105 -2.24 6.07 -0.99
C ASN A 105 -3.15 4.85 -0.83
N GLU A 106 -3.68 4.66 0.38
CA GLU A 106 -4.56 3.54 0.72
C GLU A 106 -5.84 3.52 -0.10
N ILE A 107 -6.44 4.68 -0.40
CA ILE A 107 -7.67 4.76 -1.22
C ILE A 107 -7.41 4.20 -2.63
N GLY A 108 -6.29 4.59 -3.24
CA GLY A 108 -5.88 4.06 -4.55
C GLY A 108 -5.59 2.56 -4.49
N ALA A 109 -5.07 2.08 -3.36
CA ALA A 109 -4.81 0.66 -3.15
C ALA A 109 -6.09 -0.15 -2.99
N GLN A 110 -7.06 0.34 -2.20
CA GLN A 110 -8.39 -0.27 -2.03
C GLN A 110 -9.07 -0.40 -3.40
N LYS A 111 -9.13 0.69 -4.16
CA LYS A 111 -9.69 0.67 -5.53
C LYS A 111 -9.00 -0.36 -6.44
N LYS A 112 -7.67 -0.47 -6.32
CA LYS A 112 -6.91 -1.42 -7.13
C LYS A 112 -7.19 -2.88 -6.73
N LEU A 113 -7.49 -3.12 -5.46
CA LEU A 113 -7.92 -4.42 -4.95
C LEU A 113 -9.35 -4.73 -5.39
N ASP A 114 -10.28 -3.76 -5.37
CA ASP A 114 -11.64 -3.92 -5.93
C ASP A 114 -11.56 -4.41 -7.38
N ASP A 115 -10.77 -3.69 -8.20
CA ASP A 115 -10.56 -3.99 -9.62
C ASP A 115 -9.93 -5.38 -9.89
N LEU A 116 -9.31 -6.01 -8.88
CA LEU A 116 -8.60 -7.28 -9.01
C LEU A 116 -9.38 -8.45 -8.37
N ILE A 117 -9.85 -8.28 -7.14
CA ILE A 117 -10.46 -9.33 -6.34
C ILE A 117 -11.91 -9.55 -6.79
N ASP A 118 -12.70 -8.50 -7.01
CA ASP A 118 -14.12 -8.66 -7.38
C ASP A 118 -14.28 -9.45 -8.68
N PRO A 119 -13.52 -9.15 -9.76
CA PRO A 119 -13.61 -9.94 -10.98
C PRO A 119 -13.05 -11.35 -10.80
N ALA A 120 -11.98 -11.54 -10.01
CA ALA A 120 -11.40 -12.86 -9.76
C ALA A 120 -12.39 -13.78 -9.03
N VAL A 121 -13.03 -13.29 -7.98
CA VAL A 121 -14.07 -14.01 -7.23
C VAL A 121 -15.25 -14.32 -8.15
N ARG A 122 -15.74 -13.32 -8.89
CA ARG A 122 -16.86 -13.50 -9.83
C ARG A 122 -16.56 -14.59 -10.85
N ASN A 123 -15.38 -14.53 -11.48
CA ASN A 123 -14.95 -15.52 -12.47
C ASN A 123 -14.79 -16.91 -11.87
N PHE A 124 -14.30 -17.00 -10.63
CA PHE A 124 -14.19 -18.27 -9.93
C PHE A 124 -15.57 -18.89 -9.70
N ILE A 125 -16.54 -18.13 -9.20
CA ILE A 125 -17.90 -18.63 -8.94
C ILE A 125 -18.64 -18.99 -10.24
N THR A 126 -18.55 -18.16 -11.28
CA THR A 126 -19.23 -18.43 -12.56
C THR A 126 -18.68 -19.65 -13.29
N SER A 127 -17.44 -20.04 -13.02
CA SER A 127 -16.78 -21.20 -13.63
C SER A 127 -17.02 -22.52 -12.89
N HIS A 128 -17.68 -22.49 -11.73
CA HIS A 128 -17.89 -23.68 -10.90
C HIS A 128 -19.38 -23.97 -10.62
N HIS A 129 -19.68 -25.25 -10.42
CA HIS A 129 -21.00 -25.69 -9.96
C HIS A 129 -21.26 -25.18 -8.54
N LEU A 130 -22.54 -25.01 -8.16
CA LEU A 130 -22.92 -24.51 -6.84
C LEU A 130 -22.30 -25.35 -5.72
N ILE A 131 -22.32 -26.68 -5.90
CA ILE A 131 -21.81 -27.60 -4.89
C ILE A 131 -20.31 -27.40 -4.64
N ASP A 132 -19.54 -27.03 -5.67
CA ASP A 132 -18.10 -26.82 -5.55
C ASP A 132 -17.79 -25.47 -4.89
N CYS A 133 -18.65 -24.46 -5.09
CA CYS A 133 -18.52 -23.15 -4.44
C CYS A 133 -18.73 -23.21 -2.91
N VAL A 134 -19.58 -24.13 -2.43
CA VAL A 134 -19.95 -24.25 -1.00
C VAL A 134 -19.17 -25.36 -0.28
N ARG A 135 -18.67 -26.37 -1.01
CA ARG A 135 -18.01 -27.54 -0.42
C ARG A 135 -16.65 -27.21 0.17
N ASN A 136 -16.43 -27.61 1.42
CA ASN A 136 -15.17 -27.43 2.15
C ASN A 136 -14.24 -28.67 2.08
N SER A 137 -14.77 -29.87 1.84
CA SER A 137 -14.07 -31.13 2.11
C SER A 137 -12.87 -31.47 1.22
N ASN A 138 -12.73 -30.85 0.03
CA ASN A 138 -11.63 -31.14 -0.92
C ASN A 138 -10.90 -29.87 -1.39
N ARG A 139 -10.98 -28.77 -0.63
CA ARG A 139 -10.31 -27.53 -1.01
C ARG A 139 -8.82 -27.63 -0.66
N LEU A 140 -7.99 -28.03 -1.62
CA LEU A 140 -6.58 -27.63 -1.58
C LEU A 140 -6.63 -26.10 -1.61
N MET A 141 -6.09 -25.45 -0.56
CA MET A 141 -5.94 -24.00 -0.60
C MET A 141 -4.92 -23.73 -1.69
N ASP A 142 -5.40 -23.48 -2.90
CA ASP A 142 -4.55 -23.31 -4.05
C ASP A 142 -3.80 -22.01 -3.82
N THR A 143 -2.54 -22.11 -3.39
CA THR A 143 -1.63 -20.99 -3.21
C THR A 143 -1.19 -20.44 -4.55
N LEU A 144 -2.04 -20.51 -5.59
CA LEU A 144 -1.80 -19.86 -6.86
C LEU A 144 -1.70 -18.37 -6.57
N GLU A 145 -0.45 -17.96 -6.31
CA GLU A 145 0.06 -16.64 -6.47
C GLU A 145 -0.10 -16.31 -7.95
N ILE A 146 -1.34 -16.03 -8.36
CA ILE A 146 -1.66 -15.50 -9.68
C ILE A 146 -0.90 -14.18 -9.77
N GLY A 147 0.29 -14.21 -10.39
CA GLY A 147 1.13 -13.05 -10.62
C GLY A 147 2.56 -13.05 -10.06
N LEU A 148 3.03 -14.07 -9.31
CA LEU A 148 4.43 -14.09 -8.82
C LEU A 148 5.42 -14.90 -9.66
N GLU A 149 4.96 -15.79 -10.55
CA GLU A 149 5.84 -16.51 -11.49
C GLU A 149 6.64 -15.57 -12.41
N GLN A 150 6.19 -14.32 -12.59
CA GLN A 150 6.86 -13.33 -13.45
C GLN A 150 7.89 -12.45 -12.72
N ILE A 151 8.02 -12.53 -11.39
CA ILE A 151 8.91 -11.65 -10.61
C ILE A 151 10.27 -12.33 -10.31
N GLY A 152 10.41 -13.63 -10.58
CA GLY A 152 11.63 -14.41 -10.33
C GLY A 152 12.65 -14.47 -11.47
N GLU A 153 12.30 -14.02 -12.67
CA GLU A 153 13.21 -13.96 -13.82
C GLU A 153 13.50 -12.51 -14.23
N LYS A 154 14.37 -11.84 -13.46
CA LYS A 154 15.42 -10.92 -13.95
C LYS A 154 16.25 -10.33 -12.82
#